data_AF-A0A7S2GSI5-F1
#
_entry.id   AF-A0A7S2GSI5-F1
#
_cell.length_a   1.000
_cell.length_b   1.000
_cell.length_c   1.000
_cell.angle_alpha   90.00
_cell.angle_beta   90.00
_cell.angle_gamma   90.00
#
_symmetry.space_group_name_H-M   'P 1'
#
loop_
_entity.id
_entity.type
_entity.pdbx_description
1 polymer ?
#
loop_
_entity_poly.entity_id
_entity_poly.type
_entity_poly.pdbx_seq_one_letter_code
_entity_poly.pdbx_strand_id
1 'polypeptide(L)'
;MLRLVLVQPPAVPKTARQEATLKFQLNLPRLQKWRKMGQNVEARMCLLTNYDCHQTWPTSLDFKVNGRQVFDVPPPTPLHVRRDVPHNISASLHSGTNTVEVELRDDYVQRFALAIVRTVPRLPRQICKNVKFLDEDQCRQRIVELL
;
A
#
# COMPACT_ATOMS: atom_id res chain seq x y z
N MET A 1 8.64 1.64 -15.31
CA MET A 1 9.56 1.15 -14.29
C MET A 1 9.00 1.57 -12.94
N LEU A 2 8.60 0.61 -12.11
CA LEU A 2 8.10 0.83 -10.74
C LEU A 2 9.32 1.03 -9.83
N ARG A 3 9.27 2.00 -8.91
CA ARG A 3 10.32 2.19 -7.92
C ARG A 3 9.87 1.53 -6.62
N LEU A 4 10.43 0.37 -6.33
CA LEU A 4 10.39 -0.19 -4.98
C LEU A 4 11.38 0.62 -4.14
N VAL A 5 10.89 1.30 -3.11
CA VAL A 5 11.76 1.92 -2.11
C VAL A 5 11.76 0.99 -0.91
N LEU A 6 12.74 0.09 -0.85
CA LEU A 6 12.92 -0.76 0.31
C LEU A 6 13.22 0.12 1.53
N VAL A 7 12.47 -0.10 2.59
CA VAL A 7 12.70 0.50 3.92
C VAL A 7 13.79 -0.30 4.63
N GLN A 8 14.91 -0.50 3.94
CA GLN A 8 16.12 -1.13 4.49
C GLN A 8 17.32 -0.21 4.19
N PRO A 9 18.45 -0.36 4.92
CA PRO A 9 19.48 0.67 5.03
C PRO A 9 19.89 1.25 3.67
N PRO A 10 19.99 2.59 3.55
CA PRO A 10 20.23 3.56 4.63
C PRO A 10 19.00 4.31 5.16
N ALA A 11 17.77 3.95 4.75
CA ALA A 11 16.61 4.80 5.03
C ALA A 11 16.13 4.75 6.50
N VAL A 12 16.41 3.66 7.23
CA VAL A 12 16.13 3.51 8.67
C VAL A 12 17.44 3.17 9.40
N PRO A 13 17.84 3.93 10.44
CA PRO A 13 19.00 3.58 11.26
C PRO A 13 18.86 2.17 11.87
N LYS A 14 19.94 1.39 11.93
CA LYS A 14 19.91 0.05 12.57
C LYS A 14 19.47 0.09 14.04
N THR A 15 19.56 1.26 14.68
CA THR A 15 19.15 1.54 16.06
C THR A 15 17.67 1.91 16.21
N ALA A 16 16.97 2.22 15.11
CA ALA A 16 15.55 2.53 15.14
C ALA A 16 14.77 1.28 15.54
N ARG A 17 14.15 1.33 16.71
CA ARG A 17 13.31 0.25 17.26
C ARG A 17 11.84 0.58 17.11
N GLN A 18 11.41 1.63 17.81
CA GLN A 18 10.00 1.97 17.92
C GLN A 18 9.53 3.07 16.96
N GLU A 19 10.46 3.90 16.49
CA GLU A 19 10.15 5.01 15.60
C GLU A 19 11.14 5.05 14.43
N ALA A 20 10.65 5.40 13.25
CA ALA A 20 11.47 5.64 12.07
C ALA A 20 10.94 6.83 11.28
N THR A 21 11.87 7.62 10.74
CA THR A 21 11.55 8.69 9.79
C THR A 21 12.27 8.41 8.47
N LEU A 22 11.51 8.42 7.38
CA LEU A 22 11.98 8.21 6.02
C LEU A 22 11.77 9.49 5.24
N LYS A 23 12.81 9.92 4.51
CA LYS A 23 12.69 11.02 3.55
C LYS A 23 13.36 10.63 2.24
N PHE A 24 12.62 10.66 1.15
CA PHE A 24 13.13 10.29 -0.16
C PHE A 24 12.49 11.10 -1.29
N GLN A 25 13.23 11.26 -2.38
CA GLN A 25 12.72 11.90 -3.58
C GLN A 25 12.08 10.86 -4.50
N LEU A 26 10.89 11.17 -5.05
CA LEU A 26 10.15 10.36 -6.00
C LEU A 26 9.94 11.13 -7.31
N ASN A 27 10.67 10.74 -8.35
CA ASN A 27 10.55 11.37 -9.67
C ASN A 27 9.48 10.69 -10.54
N LEU A 28 8.45 11.43 -10.92
CA LEU A 28 7.29 10.97 -11.69
C LEU A 28 7.07 11.82 -12.95
N PRO A 29 7.96 11.76 -13.96
CA PRO A 29 7.88 12.61 -15.15
C PRO A 29 6.63 12.32 -16.01
N ARG A 30 6.05 11.12 -15.88
CA ARG A 30 4.90 10.66 -16.66
C ARG A 30 3.57 10.74 -15.91
N LEU A 31 3.52 11.41 -14.75
CA LEU A 31 2.33 11.47 -13.89
C LEU A 31 1.08 11.98 -14.63
N GLN A 32 1.22 13.07 -15.40
CA GLN A 32 0.12 13.63 -16.19
C GLN A 32 -0.43 12.64 -17.22
N LYS A 33 0.45 11.86 -17.87
CA LYS A 33 0.03 10.80 -18.81
C LYS A 33 -0.75 9.71 -18.08
N TRP A 34 -0.30 9.29 -16.90
CA TRP A 34 -0.98 8.26 -16.11
C TRP A 34 -2.38 8.71 -15.66
N ARG A 35 -2.51 9.96 -15.19
CA ARG A 35 -3.81 10.55 -14.84
C ARG A 35 -4.79 10.55 -16.02
N LYS A 36 -4.33 10.96 -17.20
CA LYS A 36 -5.14 10.92 -18.44
C LYS A 36 -5.58 9.50 -18.81
N MET A 37 -4.80 8.48 -18.44
CA MET A 37 -5.14 7.07 -18.64
C MET A 37 -6.00 6.48 -17.50
N GLY A 38 -6.44 7.29 -16.54
CA GLY A 38 -7.22 6.83 -15.38
C GLY A 38 -6.41 5.95 -14.40
N GLN A 39 -5.08 6.06 -14.41
CA GLN A 39 -4.19 5.31 -13.52
C GLN A 39 -3.90 6.10 -12.24
N ASN A 40 -3.66 5.37 -11.15
CA ASN A 40 -3.38 5.94 -9.85
C ASN A 40 -1.94 5.64 -9.40
N VAL A 41 -1.50 6.37 -8.38
CA VAL A 41 -0.33 6.10 -7.56
C VAL A 41 -0.81 5.86 -6.13
N GLU A 42 -0.46 4.69 -5.58
CA GLU A 42 -0.86 4.27 -4.24
C GLU A 42 0.37 4.06 -3.35
N ALA A 43 0.22 4.40 -2.07
CA ALA A 43 1.10 3.97 -1.01
C ALA A 43 0.58 2.66 -0.41
N ARG A 44 1.47 1.67 -0.34
CA ARG A 44 1.24 0.34 0.21
C ARG A 44 2.33 -0.01 1.21
N MET A 45 2.02 -0.89 2.14
CA MET A 45 2.99 -1.36 3.11
C MET A 45 2.71 -2.81 3.48
N CYS A 46 3.77 -3.60 3.70
CA CYS A 46 3.65 -4.99 4.12
C CYS A 46 4.65 -5.34 5.22
N LEU A 47 4.36 -6.42 5.96
CA LEU A 47 5.28 -7.05 6.88
C LEU A 47 6.26 -7.96 6.14
N LEU A 48 7.53 -7.91 6.54
CA LEU A 48 8.64 -8.72 6.02
C LEU A 48 8.88 -9.99 6.85
N THR A 49 8.13 -10.21 7.93
CA THR A 49 8.34 -11.34 8.86
C THR A 49 7.74 -12.65 8.39
N ASN A 50 6.76 -12.61 7.49
CA ASN A 50 6.02 -13.79 7.05
C ASN A 50 6.21 -13.98 5.54
N TYR A 51 6.14 -15.22 5.07
CA TYR A 51 6.14 -15.53 3.63
C TYR A 51 4.89 -15.01 2.92
N ASP A 52 3.81 -14.74 3.66
CA ASP A 52 2.58 -14.14 3.15
C ASP A 52 2.63 -12.60 3.22
N CYS A 53 2.94 -11.98 2.09
CA CYS A 53 2.91 -10.52 1.93
C CYS A 53 1.45 -10.01 1.91
N HIS A 54 0.97 -9.53 3.05
CA HIS A 54 -0.32 -8.84 3.15
C HIS A 54 -0.10 -7.34 3.39
N GLN A 55 -1.04 -6.54 2.88
CA GLN A 55 -1.08 -5.11 3.14
C GLN A 55 -1.31 -4.89 4.64
N THR A 56 -0.49 -4.05 5.26
CA THR A 56 -0.61 -3.69 6.67
C THR A 56 0.17 -2.41 6.96
N TRP A 57 -0.29 -1.65 7.94
CA TRP A 57 0.35 -0.43 8.41
C TRP A 57 0.87 -0.63 9.84
N PRO A 58 1.87 0.15 10.27
CA PRO A 58 2.32 0.13 11.67
C PRO A 58 1.22 0.61 12.63
N THR A 59 1.50 0.56 13.93
CA THR A 59 0.62 1.12 14.97
C THR A 59 0.22 2.57 14.65
N SER A 60 1.15 3.43 14.24
CA SER A 60 0.79 4.72 13.64
C SER A 60 1.74 5.16 12.54
N LEU A 61 1.23 5.96 11.61
CA LEU A 61 2.01 6.49 10.49
C LEU A 61 1.52 7.88 10.08
N ASP A 62 2.46 8.79 9.82
CA ASP A 62 2.21 10.09 9.20
C ASP A 62 2.86 10.12 7.80
N PHE A 63 2.08 10.43 6.77
CA PHE A 63 2.56 10.46 5.38
C PHE A 63 2.43 11.85 4.78
N LYS A 64 3.57 12.44 4.40
CA LYS A 64 3.66 13.77 3.82
C LYS A 64 4.27 13.73 2.42
N VAL A 65 3.76 14.59 1.56
CA VAL A 65 4.28 14.83 0.21
C VAL A 65 4.49 16.33 0.03
N ASN A 66 5.70 16.73 -0.35
CA ASN A 66 6.09 18.12 -0.55
C ASN A 66 5.76 19.01 0.67
N GLY A 67 6.01 18.49 1.88
CA GLY A 67 5.75 19.18 3.14
C GLY A 67 4.27 19.23 3.59
N ARG A 68 3.34 18.65 2.83
CA ARG A 68 1.91 18.60 3.18
C ARG A 68 1.48 17.20 3.58
N GLN A 69 0.71 17.08 4.67
CA GLN A 69 0.10 15.82 5.08
C GLN A 69 -0.85 15.33 3.98
N VAL A 70 -0.71 14.06 3.59
CA VAL A 70 -1.60 13.40 2.62
C VAL A 70 -2.57 12.45 3.30
N PHE A 71 -2.07 11.65 4.24
CA PHE A 71 -2.88 10.79 5.09
C PHE A 71 -2.11 10.44 6.36
N ASP A 72 -2.84 10.00 7.37
CA ASP A 72 -2.32 9.38 8.58
C ASP A 72 -2.98 8.02 8.80
N VAL A 73 -2.29 7.16 9.55
CA VAL A 73 -2.84 5.92 10.09
C VAL A 73 -2.82 6.07 11.59
N PRO A 74 -3.97 6.31 12.24
CA PRO A 74 -4.02 6.45 13.70
C PRO A 74 -3.86 5.08 14.38
N PRO A 75 -3.51 5.06 15.68
CA PRO A 75 -3.55 3.86 16.50
C PRO A 75 -4.87 3.08 16.39
N PRO A 76 -4.85 1.75 16.55
CA PRO A 76 -6.08 0.95 16.54
C PRO A 76 -7.06 1.46 17.59
N THR A 77 -8.29 1.75 17.15
CA THR A 77 -9.40 2.08 18.05
C THR A 77 -10.23 0.83 18.35
N PRO A 78 -10.96 0.77 19.47
CA PRO A 78 -11.88 -0.35 19.77
C PRO A 78 -12.97 -0.57 18.72
N LEU A 79 -13.26 0.44 17.90
CA LEU A 79 -14.19 0.35 16.78
C LEU A 79 -13.59 -0.46 15.63
N HIS A 80 -14.42 -1.30 14.98
CA HIS A 80 -14.06 -2.08 13.79
C HIS A 80 -13.91 -1.21 12.52
N VAL A 81 -12.98 -0.26 12.53
CA VAL A 81 -12.61 0.51 11.35
C VAL A 81 -11.47 -0.20 10.63
N ARG A 82 -11.66 -0.47 9.34
CA ARG A 82 -10.61 -1.03 8.48
C ARG A 82 -9.44 -0.08 8.37
N ARG A 83 -8.29 -0.48 8.89
CA ARG A 83 -7.02 0.26 8.78
C ARG A 83 -6.18 -0.24 7.61
N ASP A 84 -6.41 -1.45 7.11
CA ASP A 84 -5.58 -2.20 6.15
C ASP A 84 -5.69 -1.71 4.68
N VAL A 85 -6.26 -0.54 4.43
CA VAL A 85 -6.52 -0.06 3.06
C VAL A 85 -5.30 0.69 2.52
N PRO A 86 -4.82 0.39 1.29
CA PRO A 86 -3.85 1.23 0.60
C PRO A 86 -4.36 2.66 0.37
N HIS A 87 -3.48 3.65 0.46
CA HIS A 87 -3.86 5.05 0.25
C HIS A 87 -3.51 5.51 -1.16
N ASN A 88 -4.51 6.04 -1.88
CA ASN A 88 -4.28 6.71 -3.17
C ASN A 88 -3.69 8.10 -2.92
N ILE A 89 -2.44 8.30 -3.31
CA ILE A 89 -1.69 9.56 -3.13
C ILE A 89 -1.60 10.39 -4.42
N SER A 90 -2.31 9.98 -5.48
CA SER A 90 -2.20 10.58 -6.81
C SER A 90 -2.43 12.08 -6.81
N ALA A 91 -3.42 12.56 -6.05
CA ALA A 91 -3.82 13.97 -6.05
C ALA A 91 -2.74 14.89 -5.43
N SER A 92 -1.97 14.38 -4.47
CA SER A 92 -0.96 15.15 -3.74
C SER A 92 0.40 15.22 -4.44
N LEU A 93 0.56 14.49 -5.55
CA LEU A 93 1.79 14.47 -6.34
C LEU A 93 1.73 15.50 -7.48
N HIS A 94 2.89 16.03 -7.87
CA HIS A 94 3.05 16.79 -9.10
C HIS A 94 3.97 16.06 -10.10
N SER A 95 3.93 16.48 -11.37
CA SER A 95 4.88 15.96 -12.36
C SER A 95 6.31 16.32 -11.95
N GLY A 96 7.25 15.40 -12.18
CA GLY A 96 8.65 15.57 -11.80
C GLY A 96 8.96 15.06 -10.40
N THR A 97 9.91 15.70 -9.72
CA THR A 97 10.43 15.25 -8.42
C THR A 97 9.57 15.70 -7.26
N ASN A 98 9.03 14.75 -6.50
CA ASN A 98 8.29 14.99 -5.26
C ASN A 98 9.16 14.57 -4.07
N THR A 99 9.05 15.27 -2.95
CA THR A 99 9.66 14.86 -1.68
C THR A 99 8.63 14.11 -0.85
N VAL A 100 8.92 12.86 -0.50
CA VAL A 100 8.07 12.04 0.36
C VAL A 100 8.71 11.92 1.73
N GLU A 101 7.92 12.16 2.76
CA GLU A 101 8.30 12.06 4.16
C GLU A 101 7.33 11.13 4.87
N VAL A 102 7.84 10.14 5.61
CA VAL A 102 7.04 9.16 6.33
C VAL A 102 7.58 9.00 7.73
N GLU A 103 6.74 9.20 8.73
CA GLU A 103 7.04 8.95 10.13
C GLU A 103 6.25 7.72 10.57
N LEU A 104 6.93 6.71 11.12
CA LEU A 104 6.33 5.44 11.54
C LEU A 104 6.56 5.24 13.03
N ARG A 105 5.54 4.74 13.74
CA ARG A 105 5.67 4.27 15.14
C ARG A 105 5.05 2.89 15.28
N ASP A 106 5.83 1.95 15.82
CA ASP A 106 5.44 0.54 16.00
C ASP A 106 6.36 -0.13 17.04
N ASP A 107 6.05 -1.31 17.56
CA ASP A 107 6.97 -2.02 18.47
C ASP A 107 8.28 -2.42 17.79
N TYR A 108 8.20 -2.71 16.48
CA TYR A 108 9.37 -3.04 15.68
C TYR A 108 9.20 -2.47 14.27
N VAL A 109 9.80 -1.32 13.97
CA VAL A 109 9.62 -0.64 12.67
C VAL A 109 10.36 -1.29 11.50
N GLN A 110 11.42 -2.07 11.76
CA GLN A 110 12.28 -2.64 10.71
C GLN A 110 11.63 -3.80 9.95
N ARG A 111 10.50 -4.33 10.44
CA ARG A 111 9.73 -5.38 9.77
C ARG A 111 8.84 -4.86 8.65
N PHE A 112 8.74 -3.56 8.42
CA PHE A 112 7.84 -3.00 7.40
C PHE A 112 8.58 -2.65 6.12
N ALA A 113 7.91 -2.84 4.98
CA ALA A 113 8.33 -2.32 3.69
C ALA A 113 7.26 -1.42 3.09
N LEU A 114 7.61 -0.16 2.80
CA LEU A 114 6.77 0.79 2.07
C LEU A 114 6.96 0.60 0.57
N ALA A 115 5.88 0.62 -0.20
CA ALA A 115 5.91 0.62 -1.66
C ALA A 115 5.03 1.73 -2.21
N ILE A 116 5.57 2.51 -3.14
CA ILE A 116 4.80 3.47 -3.94
C ILE A 116 4.57 2.88 -5.32
N VAL A 117 3.34 2.49 -5.61
CA VAL A 117 3.00 1.68 -6.79
C VAL A 117 2.06 2.41 -7.72
N ARG A 118 2.21 2.18 -9.02
CA ARG A 118 1.25 2.62 -10.04
C ARG A 118 0.16 1.57 -10.20
N THR A 119 -1.10 1.96 -10.07
CA THR A 119 -2.25 1.05 -10.14
C THR A 119 -3.22 1.43 -11.25
N VAL A 120 -4.00 0.43 -11.69
CA VAL A 120 -5.10 0.60 -12.64
C VAL A 120 -6.37 0.17 -11.91
N PRO A 121 -7.31 1.09 -11.63
CA PRO A 121 -8.55 0.72 -10.98
C PRO A 121 -9.34 -0.23 -11.88
N ARG A 122 -9.94 -1.26 -11.28
CA ARG A 122 -10.80 -2.22 -11.96
C ARG A 122 -12.22 -2.08 -11.41
N LEU A 123 -13.18 -1.98 -12.33
CA LEU A 123 -14.59 -2.01 -11.97
C LEU A 123 -15.01 -3.43 -11.59
N PRO A 124 -16.01 -3.62 -10.71
CA PRO A 124 -16.50 -4.95 -10.32
C PRO A 124 -16.78 -5.86 -11.54
N ARG A 125 -17.47 -5.33 -12.56
CA ARG A 125 -17.75 -6.04 -13.83
C ARG A 125 -16.50 -6.55 -14.56
N GLN A 126 -15.35 -5.90 -14.40
CA GLN A 126 -14.09 -6.35 -15.00
C GLN A 126 -13.42 -7.44 -14.16
N ILE A 127 -13.65 -7.42 -12.85
CA ILE A 127 -13.14 -8.44 -11.92
C ILE A 127 -13.96 -9.73 -12.07
N CYS A 128 -15.29 -9.62 -12.18
CA CYS A 128 -16.19 -10.76 -12.36
C CYS A 128 -15.85 -11.64 -13.57
N LYS A 129 -15.26 -11.07 -14.63
CA LYS A 129 -14.79 -11.83 -15.80
C LYS A 129 -13.68 -12.84 -15.48
N ASN A 130 -12.99 -12.67 -14.36
CA ASN A 130 -11.90 -13.55 -13.93
C ASN A 130 -12.36 -14.53 -12.85
N VAL A 131 -13.62 -14.46 -12.41
CA VAL A 131 -14.18 -15.39 -11.45
C VAL A 131 -14.62 -16.64 -12.20
N LYS A 132 -14.11 -17.80 -11.81
CA LYS A 132 -14.61 -19.08 -12.31
C LYS A 132 -15.99 -19.32 -11.74
N PHE A 133 -16.96 -19.54 -12.62
CA PHE A 133 -18.27 -20.04 -12.25
C PHE A 133 -18.21 -21.56 -12.30
N LEU A 134 -18.76 -22.20 -11.28
CA LEU A 134 -19.00 -23.64 -11.30
C LEU A 134 -20.36 -23.89 -11.96
N ASP A 135 -20.43 -24.91 -12.80
CA ASP A 135 -21.72 -25.40 -13.30
C ASP A 135 -22.47 -26.22 -12.22
N GLU A 136 -23.71 -26.61 -12.51
CA GLU A 136 -24.57 -27.29 -11.54
C GLU A 136 -23.97 -28.61 -11.05
N ASP A 137 -23.37 -29.39 -11.96
CA ASP A 137 -22.78 -30.68 -11.63
C ASP A 137 -21.54 -30.51 -10.75
N GLN A 138 -20.69 -29.52 -11.05
CA GLN A 138 -19.55 -29.14 -10.21
C GLN A 138 -20.00 -28.64 -8.83
N CYS A 139 -21.11 -27.91 -8.76
CA CYS A 139 -21.70 -27.49 -7.49
C CYS A 139 -22.17 -28.69 -6.67
N ARG A 140 -22.88 -29.65 -7.29
CA ARG A 140 -23.36 -30.88 -6.65
C ARG A 140 -22.20 -31.71 -6.12
N GLN A 141 -21.18 -31.93 -6.95
CA GLN A 141 -19.98 -32.68 -6.57
C GLN A 141 -19.26 -32.04 -5.37
N ARG A 142 -19.13 -30.70 -5.36
CA ARG A 142 -18.50 -29.97 -4.25
C ARG A 142 -19.29 -30.08 -2.95
N ILE A 143 -20.62 -30.09 -2.99
CA ILE A 143 -21.45 -30.31 -1.80
C ILE A 143 -21.20 -31.71 -1.22
N VAL A 144 -21.12 -32.73 -2.08
CA VAL A 144 -20.81 -34.11 -1.66
C VAL A 144 -19.42 -34.22 -1.03
N GLU A 145 -18.42 -33.49 -1.53
CA GLU A 145 -17.05 -33.49 -0.98
C GLU A 145 -16.93 -32.76 0.37
N LEU A 146 -17.88 -31.89 0.72
CA LEU A 146 -17.86 -31.10 1.96
C LEU A 146 -18.66 -31.74 3.11
N LEU A 147 -19.51 -32.72 2.80
CA LEU A 147 -20.36 -33.45 3.75
C LEU A 147 -19.74 -34.81 4.09
#